data_AF-A0A849D407-F1
#
_entry.id   AF-A0A849D407-F1
#
_cell.length_a   1.000
_cell.length_b   1.000
_cell.length_c   1.000
_cell.angle_alpha   90.00
_cell.angle_beta   90.00
_cell.angle_gamma   90.00
#
_symmetry.space_group_name_H-M   'P 1'
#
loop_
_entity.id
_entity.type
_entity.pdbx_description
1 polymer ?
#
loop_
_entity_poly.entity_id
_entity_poly.type
_entity_poly.pdbx_seq_one_letter_code
_entity_poly.pdbx_strand_id
1 'polypeptide(L)'
;KGAVHELILWSEEIAKTGRETQKKFLKYCLAVMRQAMLINFQAPELTFMNLHLEGFDLKRFAPFVHENNILEIAEELEKAIYHIERNGNSKIVLMDLSIKLTRLLHRKASAPIAKTSI
;
A
#
# COMPACT_ATOMS: atom_id res chain seq x y z
N LYS A 1 2.37 -0.15 21.37
CA LYS A 1 1.90 -1.56 21.41
C LYS A 1 0.46 -1.76 20.86
N GLY A 2 -0.12 -0.81 20.10
CA GLY A 2 -1.51 -0.89 19.60
C GLY A 2 -1.70 -1.20 18.10
N ALA A 3 -0.68 -0.96 17.26
CA ALA A 3 -0.82 -1.05 15.80
C ALA A 3 -1.32 -2.42 15.29
N VAL A 4 -0.85 -3.54 15.86
CA VAL A 4 -1.32 -4.88 15.44
C VAL A 4 -2.80 -5.09 15.76
N HIS A 5 -3.27 -4.59 16.91
CA HIS A 5 -4.68 -4.69 17.28
C HIS A 5 -5.55 -3.83 16.37
N GLU A 6 -5.09 -2.63 16.02
CA GLU A 6 -5.77 -1.75 15.05
C GLU A 6 -5.85 -2.39 13.66
N LEU A 7 -4.80 -3.08 13.19
CA LEU A 7 -4.83 -3.82 11.93
C LEU A 7 -5.84 -4.97 11.95
N ILE A 8 -5.97 -5.68 13.08
CA ILE A 8 -6.98 -6.74 13.24
C ILE A 8 -8.38 -6.14 13.11
N LEU A 9 -8.68 -5.10 13.88
CA LEU A 9 -9.99 -4.43 13.84
C LEU A 9 -10.30 -3.90 12.44
N TRP A 10 -9.32 -3.25 11.80
CA TRP A 10 -9.46 -2.78 10.44
C TRP A 10 -9.76 -3.92 9.44
N SER A 11 -9.05 -5.05 9.55
CA SER A 11 -9.27 -6.21 8.69
C SER A 11 -10.69 -6.78 8.86
N GLU A 12 -11.23 -6.75 10.09
CA GLU A 12 -12.59 -7.18 10.40
C GLU A 12 -13.63 -6.24 9.78
N GLU A 13 -13.43 -4.92 9.89
CA GLU A 13 -14.33 -3.92 9.31
C GLU A 13 -14.40 -4.04 7.78
N ILE A 14 -13.25 -4.15 7.10
CA ILE A 14 -13.24 -4.30 5.64
C ILE A 14 -13.82 -5.66 5.22
N ALA A 15 -13.57 -6.74 5.97
CA ALA A 15 -14.12 -8.05 5.68
C ALA A 15 -15.66 -8.12 5.76
N LYS A 16 -16.31 -7.22 6.53
CA LYS A 16 -17.77 -7.08 6.57
C LYS A 16 -18.36 -6.51 5.27
N THR A 17 -17.54 -5.83 4.45
CA THR A 17 -17.98 -5.27 3.18
C THR A 17 -18.08 -6.33 2.08
N GLY A 18 -18.81 -6.03 1.00
CA GLY A 18 -18.93 -6.94 -0.15
C GLY A 18 -17.60 -7.13 -0.91
N ARG A 19 -17.42 -8.30 -1.52
CA ARG A 19 -16.20 -8.66 -2.28
C ARG A 19 -15.78 -7.63 -3.33
N GLU A 20 -16.73 -7.10 -4.09
CA GLU A 20 -16.43 -6.05 -5.08
C GLU A 20 -15.88 -4.78 -4.43
N THR A 21 -16.40 -4.41 -3.26
CA THR A 21 -15.91 -3.25 -2.49
C THR A 21 -14.49 -3.49 -1.99
N GLN A 22 -14.22 -4.68 -1.43
CA GLN A 22 -12.88 -5.06 -0.97
C GLN A 22 -11.85 -5.01 -2.11
N LYS A 23 -12.21 -5.55 -3.29
CA LYS A 23 -11.34 -5.49 -4.48
C LYS A 23 -11.10 -4.06 -4.96
N LYS A 24 -12.15 -3.23 -5.01
CA LYS A 24 -11.99 -1.81 -5.36
C LYS A 24 -11.06 -1.11 -4.39
N PHE A 25 -11.16 -1.41 -3.10
CA PHE A 25 -10.28 -0.88 -2.07
C PHE A 25 -8.82 -1.32 -2.29
N LEU A 26 -8.55 -2.61 -2.52
CA LEU A 26 -7.18 -3.10 -2.79
C LEU A 26 -6.59 -2.51 -4.08
N LYS A 27 -7.40 -2.36 -5.13
CA LYS A 27 -6.98 -1.69 -6.38
C LYS A 27 -6.67 -0.21 -6.15
N TYR A 28 -7.42 0.44 -5.27
CA TYR A 28 -7.13 1.79 -4.83
C TYR A 28 -5.80 1.86 -4.07
N CYS A 29 -5.52 0.93 -3.15
CA CYS A 29 -4.21 0.83 -2.50
C CYS A 29 -3.07 0.70 -3.51
N LEU A 30 -3.20 -0.17 -4.54
CA LEU A 30 -2.22 -0.27 -5.63
C LEU A 30 -1.99 1.06 -6.34
N ALA A 31 -3.06 1.80 -6.63
CA ALA A 31 -2.96 3.11 -7.26
C ALA A 31 -2.23 4.13 -6.36
N VAL A 32 -2.50 4.12 -5.04
CA VAL A 32 -1.81 4.97 -4.06
C VAL A 32 -0.31 4.64 -4.01
N MET A 33 0.07 3.36 -3.99
CA MET A 33 1.48 2.95 -4.00
C MET A 33 2.20 3.42 -5.27
N ARG A 34 1.53 3.36 -6.42
CA ARG A 34 2.06 3.91 -7.68
C ARG A 34 2.27 5.42 -7.61
N GLN A 35 1.33 6.17 -7.05
CA GLN A 35 1.45 7.62 -6.91
C GLN A 35 2.54 8.01 -5.92
N ALA A 36 2.67 7.29 -4.80
CA ALA A 36 3.77 7.44 -3.85
C ALA A 36 5.14 7.26 -4.54
N MET A 37 5.25 6.25 -5.40
CA MET A 37 6.44 6.00 -6.21
C MET A 37 6.75 7.17 -7.16
N LEU A 38 5.76 7.67 -7.93
CA LEU A 38 5.96 8.82 -8.83
C LEU A 38 6.45 10.09 -8.09
N ILE A 39 5.94 10.35 -6.89
CA ILE A 39 6.42 11.46 -6.05
C ILE A 39 7.87 11.24 -5.63
N ASN A 40 8.24 10.01 -5.24
CA ASN A 40 9.61 9.69 -4.84
C ASN A 40 10.61 9.86 -6.00
N PHE A 41 10.21 9.53 -7.22
CA PHE A 41 11.00 9.75 -8.45
C PHE A 41 11.00 11.21 -8.95
N GLN A 42 10.53 12.17 -8.14
CA GLN A 42 10.52 13.59 -8.46
C GLN A 42 9.75 13.93 -9.76
N ALA A 43 8.70 13.18 -10.06
CA ALA A 43 7.74 13.51 -11.12
C ALA A 43 6.37 13.95 -10.54
N PRO A 44 6.32 14.97 -9.67
CA PRO A 44 5.08 15.41 -9.03
C PRO A 44 4.07 15.96 -10.05
N GLU A 45 4.53 16.45 -11.18
CA GLU A 45 3.70 16.90 -12.31
C GLU A 45 2.94 15.77 -13.03
N LEU A 46 3.33 14.50 -12.81
CA LEU A 46 2.57 13.33 -13.26
C LEU A 46 1.62 12.79 -12.19
N THR A 47 1.56 13.41 -11.01
CA THR A 47 0.70 12.96 -9.92
C THR A 47 -0.66 13.63 -10.03
N PHE A 48 -1.65 12.85 -10.48
CA PHE A 48 -3.03 13.31 -10.66
C PHE A 48 -3.92 12.99 -9.46
N MET A 49 -3.39 12.27 -8.47
CA MET A 49 -4.16 11.84 -7.30
C MET A 49 -4.03 12.87 -6.18
N ASN A 50 -4.91 13.86 -6.17
CA ASN A 50 -5.08 14.75 -5.03
C ASN A 50 -5.86 14.01 -3.93
N LEU A 51 -5.13 13.28 -3.09
CA LEU A 51 -5.68 12.66 -1.89
C LEU A 51 -6.00 13.77 -0.87
N HIS A 52 -7.15 14.41 -1.01
CA HIS A 52 -7.73 15.28 0.03
C HIS A 52 -8.37 14.40 1.12
N LEU A 53 -7.54 13.64 1.81
CA LEU A 53 -7.90 12.97 3.05
C LEU A 53 -7.34 13.82 4.19
N GLU A 54 -8.21 14.38 5.04
CA GLU A 54 -7.78 15.15 6.20
C GLU A 54 -6.77 14.33 7.03
N GLY A 55 -5.55 14.87 7.18
CA GLY A 55 -4.48 14.22 7.93
C GLY A 55 -3.62 13.22 7.14
N PHE A 56 -3.92 12.92 5.88
CA PHE A 56 -3.08 12.08 5.03
C PHE A 56 -2.38 12.90 3.96
N ASP A 57 -1.06 13.06 4.10
CA ASP A 57 -0.21 13.69 3.10
C ASP A 57 0.58 12.62 2.35
N LEU A 58 0.23 12.43 1.08
CA LEU A 58 0.90 11.47 0.20
C LEU A 58 2.40 11.78 0.07
N LYS A 59 2.83 13.04 0.15
CA LYS A 59 4.25 13.43 0.10
C LYS A 59 5.02 12.94 1.32
N ARG A 60 4.36 12.87 2.49
CA ARG A 60 4.95 12.31 3.71
C ARG A 60 4.99 10.79 3.68
N PHE A 61 4.08 10.17 2.93
CA PHE A 61 4.04 8.72 2.73
C PHE A 61 5.01 8.23 1.65
N ALA A 62 5.26 9.03 0.60
CA ALA A 62 6.09 8.68 -0.54
C ALA A 62 7.49 8.11 -0.19
N PRO A 63 8.24 8.62 0.82
CA PRO A 63 9.55 8.07 1.18
C PRO A 63 9.52 6.63 1.71
N PHE A 64 8.37 6.14 2.19
CA PHE A 64 8.22 4.76 2.66
C PHE A 64 8.02 3.76 1.52
N VAL A 65 7.76 4.23 0.30
CA VAL A 65 7.56 3.42 -0.89
C VAL A 65 8.69 3.71 -1.89
N HIS A 66 9.54 2.74 -2.13
CA HIS A 66 10.79 2.89 -2.90
C HIS A 66 11.08 1.65 -3.74
N GLU A 67 12.12 1.69 -4.57
CA GLU A 67 12.45 0.65 -5.55
C GLU A 67 12.59 -0.75 -4.93
N ASN A 68 13.09 -0.85 -3.69
CA ASN A 68 13.30 -2.15 -3.02
C ASN A 68 12.05 -2.78 -2.39
N ASN A 69 10.94 -2.06 -2.29
CA ASN A 69 9.73 -2.60 -1.66
C ASN A 69 8.49 -2.52 -2.54
N ILE A 70 8.45 -1.62 -3.53
CA ILE A 70 7.26 -1.39 -4.36
C ILE A 70 6.81 -2.65 -5.11
N LEU A 71 7.75 -3.43 -5.67
CA LEU A 71 7.41 -4.65 -6.41
C LEU A 71 6.79 -5.71 -5.49
N GLU A 72 7.39 -5.94 -4.32
CA GLU A 72 6.85 -6.89 -3.33
C GLU A 72 5.50 -6.41 -2.76
N ILE A 73 5.35 -5.10 -2.52
CA ILE A 73 4.07 -4.50 -2.09
C ILE A 73 2.98 -4.73 -3.14
N ALA A 74 3.29 -4.48 -4.41
CA ALA A 74 2.36 -4.67 -5.52
C ALA A 74 1.95 -6.14 -5.66
N GLU A 75 2.92 -7.05 -5.60
CA GLU A 75 2.67 -8.49 -5.70
C GLU A 75 1.76 -8.98 -4.57
N GLU A 76 1.98 -8.56 -3.33
CA GLU A 76 1.14 -8.96 -2.19
C GLU A 76 -0.28 -8.38 -2.28
N LEU A 77 -0.44 -7.15 -2.79
CA LEU A 77 -1.74 -6.57 -3.06
C LEU A 77 -2.49 -7.32 -4.17
N GLU A 78 -1.81 -7.70 -5.25
CA GLU A 78 -2.38 -8.48 -6.35
C GLU A 78 -2.77 -9.89 -5.89
N LYS A 79 -1.95 -10.57 -5.09
CA LYS A 79 -2.28 -11.85 -4.45
C LYS A 79 -3.52 -11.73 -3.56
N ALA A 80 -3.62 -10.67 -2.77
CA ALA A 80 -4.80 -10.45 -1.92
C ALA A 80 -6.08 -10.27 -2.75
N ILE A 81 -6.01 -9.50 -3.86
CA ILE A 81 -7.13 -9.37 -4.80
C ILE A 81 -7.52 -10.73 -5.37
N TYR A 82 -6.54 -11.50 -5.86
CA TYR A 82 -6.74 -12.83 -6.41
C TYR A 82 -7.41 -13.79 -5.41
N HIS A 83 -6.96 -13.80 -4.17
CA HIS A 83 -7.56 -14.64 -3.13
C HIS A 83 -9.00 -14.24 -2.81
N ILE A 84 -9.31 -12.94 -2.75
CA ILE A 84 -10.69 -12.47 -2.55
C ILE A 84 -11.59 -12.84 -3.74
N GLU A 85 -11.07 -12.79 -4.97
CA GLU A 85 -11.79 -13.23 -6.17
C GLU A 85 -12.12 -14.72 -6.16
N ARG A 86 -11.22 -15.55 -5.60
CA ARG A 86 -11.37 -17.01 -5.48
C ARG A 86 -12.21 -17.46 -4.28
N ASN A 87 -12.98 -16.55 -3.66
CA ASN A 87 -13.77 -16.82 -2.45
C ASN A 87 -12.92 -17.20 -1.23
N GLY A 88 -11.68 -16.69 -1.16
CA GLY A 88 -10.87 -16.79 0.05
C GLY A 88 -11.50 -16.03 1.22
N ASN A 89 -11.15 -16.42 2.46
CA ASN A 89 -11.62 -15.71 3.64
C ASN A 89 -10.99 -14.32 3.71
N SER A 90 -11.77 -13.30 3.36
CA SER A 90 -11.32 -11.90 3.29
C SER A 90 -10.63 -11.41 4.57
N LYS A 91 -11.12 -11.83 5.75
CA LYS A 91 -10.53 -11.42 7.04
C LYS A 91 -9.09 -11.92 7.16
N ILE A 92 -8.85 -13.19 6.83
CA ILE A 92 -7.50 -13.79 6.88
C ILE A 92 -6.59 -13.14 5.83
N VAL A 93 -7.09 -12.97 4.61
CA VAL A 93 -6.34 -12.36 3.50
C VAL A 93 -5.91 -10.92 3.83
N LEU A 94 -6.84 -10.11 4.35
CA LEU A 94 -6.57 -8.71 4.71
C LEU A 94 -5.64 -8.59 5.91
N MET A 95 -5.73 -9.51 6.88
CA MET A 95 -4.82 -9.55 8.02
C MET A 95 -3.39 -9.92 7.58
N ASP A 96 -3.24 -10.96 6.76
CA ASP A 96 -1.94 -11.37 6.22
C ASP A 96 -1.29 -10.22 5.42
N LEU A 97 -2.08 -9.60 4.53
CA LEU A 97 -1.65 -8.42 3.77
C LEU A 97 -1.17 -7.29 4.69
N SER A 98 -1.93 -6.96 5.74
CA SER A 98 -1.61 -5.88 6.67
C SER A 98 -0.27 -6.08 7.39
N ILE A 99 0.01 -7.30 7.85
CA ILE A 99 1.27 -7.65 8.51
C ILE A 99 2.43 -7.52 7.51
N LYS A 100 2.26 -8.05 6.30
CA LYS A 100 3.28 -8.00 5.25
C LYS A 100 3.59 -6.57 4.82
N LEU A 101 2.57 -5.76 4.56
CA LEU A 101 2.74 -4.34 4.23
C LEU A 101 3.48 -3.58 5.33
N THR A 102 3.14 -3.82 6.60
CA THR A 102 3.85 -3.20 7.73
C THR A 102 5.35 -3.55 7.69
N ARG A 103 5.70 -4.81 7.39
CA ARG A 103 7.10 -5.23 7.27
C ARG A 103 7.80 -4.60 6.06
N LEU A 104 7.13 -4.53 4.92
CA LEU A 104 7.68 -4.01 3.67
C LEU A 104 7.92 -2.49 3.70
N LEU A 105 7.02 -1.73 4.33
CA LEU A 105 7.14 -0.28 4.49
C LEU A 105 8.25 0.12 5.47
N HIS A 106 8.60 -0.76 6.43
CA HIS A 106 9.74 -0.55 7.34
C HIS A 106 11.07 -1.03 6.74
N ARG A 107 11.08 -1.63 5.55
CA ARG A 107 12.31 -2.00 4.86
C ARG A 107 13.08 -0.71 4.57
N LYS A 108 14.39 -0.72 4.82
CA LYS A 108 15.22 0.46 4.53
C LYS A 108 15.37 0.61 3.01
N ALA A 109 15.20 1.84 2.54
CA ALA A 109 15.62 2.22 1.19
C ALA A 109 17.13 1.95 1.04
N SER A 110 17.55 1.47 -0.13
CA SER A 110 18.96 1.60 -0.54
C SER A 110 19.26 3.09 -0.69
N ALA A 111 20.52 3.47 -0.49
CA ALA A 111 20.92 4.87 -0.62
C ALA A 111 20.38 5.45 -1.94
N PRO A 112 19.86 6.69 -1.93
CA PRO A 112 19.25 7.28 -3.12
C PRO A 112 20.28 7.30 -4.26
N ILE A 113 19.87 6.81 -5.42
CA ILE A 113 20.68 6.79 -6.66
C ILE A 113 21.04 8.22 -7.13
N ALA A 114 20.48 9.26 -6.51
CA ALA A 114 20.64 10.68 -6.84
C ALA A 114 22.01 11.31 -6.45
N LYS A 115 23.11 10.55 -6.43
CA LYS A 115 24.48 11.09 -6.23
C LYS A 115 25.50 10.67 -7.28
N THR A 116 25.07 10.40 -8.51
CA THR A 116 25.99 10.40 -9.65
C THR A 116 25.65 11.58 -10.55
N SER A 117 26.13 12.75 -10.13
CA SER A 117 26.42 13.84 -11.07
C SER A 117 27.41 13.30 -12.09
N ILE A 118 27.03 13.35 -13.37
CA ILE A 118 27.95 13.39 -14.49
C ILE A 118 27.77 14.77 -15.12
#